data_AF-A0A662Y8C2-F1
#
_entry.id   AF-A0A662Y8C2-F1
#
_cell.length_a   1.000
_cell.length_b   1.000
_cell.length_c   1.000
_cell.angle_alpha   90.00
_cell.angle_beta   90.00
_cell.angle_gamma   90.00
#
_symmetry.space_group_name_H-M   'P 1'
#
loop_
_entity.id
_entity.type
_entity.pdbx_description
1 polymer ?
#
loop_
_entity_poly.entity_id
_entity_poly.type
_entity_poly.pdbx_seq_one_letter_code
_entity_poly.pdbx_strand_id
1 'polypeptide(L)'
;MSRFTGNAAGAKYGTGYCDAQCPQDLKFISGEANVLNWTASATDSNSGTGEYGSCCAEMDIWEANSISNAYTSHPCSVTSTAGGSYRCESATECGSGDSRYDGLCDKDGCDFNPYRMGNKTFFGPGSEFTIDTTAVFTVVTRFITDDGTADGSLSEITRFYVQDGVSYEMPYATWTGITDMNSLTEDQCSAAKTEFGDEDDHATKGGLEQLGLAMKRGMVLTMSLWTDNAANCLWLDSDYPVASDASEPGVSRGTCATTTGVPDDVISEQPDATVVFSNIRFGDIGSTVDGISTGSSSTTSTTAASSDASTATSTATTTTTAPSTSTTTDSSASTTTATTTTTAPSTSTTTTTTAPSTSTTTTTTTTAPSTSTASEADEADDSASDADEDDSTTTDTTTTTTTTAPATTTSAPATSTDTSTSTSTSTSSCKIRARRH
;
A
#
# COMPACT_ATOMS: atom_id res chain seq x y z
N MET A 1 10.05 18.82 15.49
CA MET A 1 10.21 20.10 16.21
C MET A 1 9.47 20.08 17.56
N SER A 2 8.15 20.38 17.65
CA SER A 2 7.45 20.55 18.94
C SER A 2 7.56 19.35 19.90
N ARG A 3 7.44 18.11 19.38
CA ARG A 3 7.63 16.86 20.15
C ARG A 3 9.09 16.54 20.52
N PHE A 4 10.06 17.15 19.83
CA PHE A 4 11.45 16.68 19.79
C PHE A 4 12.44 17.86 19.68
N THR A 5 13.03 18.28 20.80
CA THR A 5 13.87 19.48 20.90
C THR A 5 15.20 19.38 20.14
N GLY A 6 15.73 18.18 19.92
CA GLY A 6 16.90 17.95 19.05
C GLY A 6 16.62 18.29 17.57
N ASN A 7 15.36 18.20 17.12
CA ASN A 7 14.97 18.58 15.78
C ASN A 7 14.75 20.10 15.65
N ALA A 8 15.85 20.82 15.41
CA ALA A 8 15.89 22.25 15.14
C ALA A 8 15.59 22.64 13.67
N ALA A 9 15.46 21.66 12.75
CA ALA A 9 15.32 21.91 11.31
C ALA A 9 13.84 21.84 10.84
N GLY A 10 13.12 20.78 11.19
CA GLY A 10 11.69 20.63 10.93
C GLY A 10 11.30 20.37 9.47
N ALA A 11 10.00 20.50 9.19
CA ALA A 11 9.40 20.25 7.87
C ALA A 11 10.01 21.11 6.75
N LYS A 12 10.59 22.27 7.07
CA LYS A 12 11.37 23.10 6.12
C LYS A 12 12.55 22.34 5.48
N TYR A 13 13.05 21.30 6.15
CA TYR A 13 14.14 20.43 5.70
C TYR A 13 13.67 18.96 5.58
N GLY A 14 12.37 18.71 5.41
CA GLY A 14 11.82 17.36 5.21
C GLY A 14 11.92 16.41 6.42
N THR A 15 12.28 16.88 7.61
CA THR A 15 12.52 15.98 8.75
C THR A 15 11.22 15.38 9.31
N GLY A 16 11.28 14.12 9.78
CA GLY A 16 10.22 13.50 10.57
C GLY A 16 9.26 12.62 9.76
N TYR A 17 9.71 12.12 8.62
CA TYR A 17 9.05 11.06 7.85
C TYR A 17 8.83 9.80 8.71
N CYS A 18 7.78 9.07 8.36
CA CYS A 18 7.37 7.78 8.89
C CYS A 18 6.41 7.17 7.86
N ASP A 19 6.28 5.85 7.87
CA ASP A 19 5.30 5.12 7.08
C ASP A 19 4.97 3.76 7.76
N ALA A 20 4.18 2.91 7.12
CA ALA A 20 3.74 1.65 7.72
C ALA A 20 4.83 0.57 7.71
N GLN A 21 5.87 0.70 6.88
CA GLN A 21 7.01 -0.21 6.85
C GLN A 21 7.97 -0.02 8.04
N CYS A 22 7.72 0.98 8.90
CA CYS A 22 8.56 1.35 10.05
C CYS A 22 10.05 1.56 9.69
N PRO A 23 10.38 2.34 8.65
CA PRO A 23 11.70 2.43 8.02
C PRO A 23 12.83 2.73 9.00
N GLN A 24 13.85 1.87 8.98
CA GLN A 24 15.06 1.94 9.80
C GLN A 24 16.24 2.65 9.09
N ASP A 25 16.10 3.00 7.81
CA ASP A 25 17.10 3.72 7.02
C ASP A 25 17.11 5.24 7.24
N LEU A 26 16.09 5.75 7.93
CA LEU A 26 15.97 7.18 8.22
C LEU A 26 17.10 7.65 9.13
N LYS A 27 18.02 8.41 8.53
CA LYS A 27 19.25 8.93 9.16
C LYS A 27 18.98 9.84 10.39
N PHE A 28 17.76 10.36 10.55
CA PHE A 28 17.33 11.10 11.74
C PHE A 28 15.88 10.75 12.15
N ILE A 29 15.69 10.22 13.36
CA ILE A 29 14.40 9.83 13.94
C ILE A 29 14.24 10.51 15.31
N SER A 30 13.04 10.97 15.66
CA SER A 30 12.75 11.65 16.94
C SER A 30 13.67 12.84 17.31
N GLY A 31 14.35 13.44 16.33
CA GLY A 31 15.31 14.53 16.55
C GLY A 31 16.72 14.09 16.98
N GLU A 32 17.00 12.80 16.92
CA GLU A 32 18.30 12.17 17.15
C GLU A 32 18.82 11.56 15.84
N ALA A 33 20.12 11.32 15.72
CA ALA A 33 20.72 10.67 14.55
C ALA A 33 20.67 9.15 14.73
N ASN A 34 20.18 8.40 13.73
CA ASN A 34 19.94 6.96 13.82
C ASN A 34 21.23 6.14 13.58
N VAL A 35 22.32 6.49 14.29
CA VAL A 35 23.67 5.95 14.04
C VAL A 35 24.04 4.74 14.91
N LEU A 36 23.17 4.36 15.85
CA LEU A 36 23.38 3.16 16.66
C LEU A 36 23.16 1.91 15.78
N ASN A 37 24.08 0.95 15.89
CA ASN A 37 24.09 -0.29 15.11
C ASN A 37 23.97 -0.11 13.58
N TRP A 38 24.37 1.05 13.05
CA TRP A 38 24.22 1.38 11.64
C TRP A 38 24.97 0.40 10.72
N THR A 39 24.22 -0.31 9.88
CA THR A 39 24.70 -1.28 8.92
C THR A 39 24.47 -0.75 7.50
N ALA A 40 25.51 -0.65 6.68
CA ALA A 40 25.38 -0.20 5.29
C ALA A 40 24.59 -1.23 4.46
N SER A 41 23.82 -0.76 3.46
CA SER A 41 23.14 -1.68 2.54
C SER A 41 24.16 -2.38 1.63
N ALA A 42 23.93 -3.66 1.35
CA ALA A 42 24.70 -4.42 0.37
C ALA A 42 24.33 -4.06 -1.08
N THR A 43 23.15 -3.48 -1.31
CA THR A 43 22.58 -3.18 -2.63
C THR A 43 22.46 -1.69 -2.95
N ASP A 44 22.46 -0.79 -1.94
CA ASP A 44 22.49 0.67 -2.15
C ASP A 44 23.63 1.34 -1.37
N SER A 45 24.64 1.80 -2.12
CA SER A 45 25.78 2.57 -1.61
C SER A 45 25.43 3.88 -0.88
N ASN A 46 24.19 4.38 -1.01
CA ASN A 46 23.70 5.60 -0.37
C ASN A 46 22.92 5.34 0.93
N SER A 47 22.63 4.08 1.26
CA SER A 47 21.72 3.69 2.32
C SER A 47 22.28 2.59 3.25
N GLY A 48 21.45 2.16 4.18
CA GLY A 48 21.78 1.32 5.33
C GLY A 48 20.69 1.48 6.39
N THR A 49 20.74 0.70 7.47
CA THR A 49 19.73 0.71 8.54
C THR A 49 20.36 0.93 9.90
N GLY A 50 19.70 1.72 10.75
CA GLY A 50 20.04 1.91 12.16
C GLY A 50 19.13 1.11 13.11
N GLU A 51 19.44 1.18 14.40
CA GLU A 51 18.70 0.48 15.46
C GLU A 51 17.20 0.84 15.52
N TYR A 52 16.86 2.11 15.27
CA TYR A 52 15.48 2.61 15.37
C TYR A 52 14.77 2.65 14.03
N GLY A 53 13.44 2.45 14.04
CA GLY A 53 12.54 2.70 12.91
C GLY A 53 11.49 3.78 13.20
N SER A 54 10.83 4.29 12.15
CA SER A 54 9.84 5.38 12.24
C SER A 54 8.47 4.96 11.68
N CYS A 55 7.59 4.49 12.56
CA CYS A 55 6.27 3.96 12.21
C CYS A 55 5.19 5.06 12.17
N CYS A 56 4.26 5.01 11.21
CA CYS A 56 2.93 5.61 11.30
C CYS A 56 1.97 5.03 10.25
N ALA A 57 0.65 5.17 10.47
CA ALA A 57 -0.34 4.73 9.48
C ALA A 57 -0.20 5.48 8.15
N GLU A 58 -0.40 4.74 7.07
CA GLU A 58 -0.11 5.14 5.70
C GLU A 58 -1.34 4.88 4.82
N MET A 59 -1.49 5.66 3.75
CA MET A 59 -2.57 5.53 2.79
C MET A 59 -1.98 5.75 1.40
N ASP A 60 -1.81 4.66 0.67
CA ASP A 60 -1.17 4.65 -0.63
C ASP A 60 -2.20 5.03 -1.68
N ILE A 61 -2.23 6.31 -2.01
CA ILE A 61 -3.13 6.83 -3.05
C ILE A 61 -2.74 6.26 -4.41
N TRP A 62 -1.44 6.10 -4.67
CA TRP A 62 -0.94 5.70 -5.97
C TRP A 62 0.47 5.11 -5.90
N GLU A 63 0.56 3.78 -5.99
CA GLU A 63 1.82 3.10 -6.31
C GLU A 63 1.71 2.58 -7.74
N ALA A 64 2.57 3.00 -8.66
CA ALA A 64 2.43 2.57 -10.06
C ALA A 64 3.70 2.70 -10.90
N ASN A 65 3.67 1.99 -12.03
CA ASN A 65 4.41 2.33 -13.25
C ASN A 65 3.44 2.32 -14.45
N SER A 66 3.96 2.17 -15.67
CA SER A 66 3.12 2.04 -16.87
C SER A 66 2.42 0.67 -17.02
N ILE A 67 2.79 -0.33 -16.23
CA ILE A 67 2.27 -1.72 -16.33
C ILE A 67 1.19 -1.98 -15.27
N SER A 68 1.46 -1.68 -14.00
CA SER A 68 0.53 -1.92 -12.90
C SER A 68 0.39 -0.72 -11.98
N ASN A 69 -0.72 -0.68 -11.25
CA ASN A 69 -0.92 0.23 -10.12
C ASN A 69 -1.58 -0.50 -8.95
N ALA A 70 -1.38 0.04 -7.74
CA ALA A 70 -2.11 -0.30 -6.53
C ALA A 70 -2.59 0.99 -5.82
N TYR A 71 -3.59 0.82 -4.97
CA TYR A 71 -3.87 1.73 -3.86
C TYR A 71 -4.21 0.91 -2.62
N THR A 72 -3.67 1.31 -1.47
CA THR A 72 -3.49 0.40 -0.33
C THR A 72 -3.70 1.12 1.01
N SER A 73 -4.51 0.55 1.90
CA SER A 73 -4.69 1.07 3.27
C SER A 73 -3.77 0.36 4.25
N HIS A 74 -2.99 1.11 5.05
CA HIS A 74 -2.07 0.56 6.05
C HIS A 74 -2.34 1.14 7.46
N PRO A 75 -3.20 0.52 8.27
CA PRO A 75 -3.42 0.90 9.66
C PRO A 75 -2.21 0.54 10.55
N CYS A 76 -2.02 1.32 11.62
CA CYS A 76 -1.08 0.99 12.70
C CYS A 76 -1.74 1.14 14.06
N SER A 77 -1.44 0.24 15.01
CA SER A 77 -2.01 0.22 16.36
C SER A 77 -1.73 1.51 17.18
N VAL A 78 -0.53 2.07 17.07
CA VAL A 78 -0.09 3.29 17.81
C VAL A 78 -0.62 4.61 17.25
N THR A 79 -1.36 4.57 16.14
CA THR A 79 -1.83 5.74 15.39
C THR A 79 -2.56 6.76 16.26
N SER A 80 -3.52 6.31 17.09
CA SER A 80 -4.34 7.18 17.93
C SER A 80 -3.60 7.71 19.17
N THR A 81 -2.60 6.99 19.68
CA THR A 81 -1.87 7.31 20.93
C THR A 81 -0.56 8.08 20.72
N ALA A 82 0.13 7.86 19.59
CA ALA A 82 1.41 8.51 19.30
C ALA A 82 1.28 9.97 18.83
N GLY A 83 0.11 10.38 18.31
CA GLY A 83 -0.12 11.73 17.80
C GLY A 83 0.75 12.09 16.59
N GLY A 84 0.95 11.13 15.68
CA GLY A 84 1.85 11.23 14.53
C GLY A 84 2.87 10.10 14.52
N SER A 85 4.08 10.35 14.01
CA SER A 85 5.17 9.35 13.98
C SER A 85 5.51 8.76 15.35
N TYR A 86 5.87 7.48 15.36
CA TYR A 86 6.32 6.71 16.52
C TYR A 86 7.70 6.12 16.24
N ARG A 87 8.60 6.11 17.22
CA ARG A 87 9.91 5.45 17.11
C ARG A 87 9.81 4.05 17.69
N CYS A 88 9.98 3.02 16.86
CA CYS A 88 10.16 1.66 17.33
C CYS A 88 11.64 1.40 17.67
N GLU A 89 11.88 0.57 18.69
CA GLU A 89 13.20 0.36 19.31
C GLU A 89 13.63 -1.11 19.34
N SER A 90 12.91 -2.00 18.65
CA SER A 90 13.29 -3.41 18.49
C SER A 90 12.78 -3.97 17.16
N ALA A 91 13.43 -5.03 16.65
CA ALA A 91 13.03 -5.67 15.40
C ALA A 91 11.56 -6.12 15.40
N THR A 92 11.09 -6.71 16.51
CA THR A 92 9.69 -7.10 16.68
C THR A 92 8.74 -5.90 16.61
N GLU A 93 9.03 -4.82 17.33
CA GLU A 93 8.19 -3.62 17.34
C GLU A 93 8.18 -2.90 15.97
N CYS A 94 9.34 -2.84 15.31
CA CYS A 94 9.48 -2.33 13.94
C CYS A 94 8.94 -3.30 12.87
N GLY A 95 8.51 -4.51 13.23
CA GLY A 95 8.10 -5.56 12.29
C GLY A 95 9.16 -5.89 11.23
N SER A 96 10.44 -5.96 11.61
CA SER A 96 11.56 -6.22 10.69
C SER A 96 12.12 -7.64 10.84
N GLY A 97 12.70 -8.15 9.74
CA GLY A 97 13.03 -9.57 9.62
C GLY A 97 11.78 -10.45 9.68
N ASP A 98 11.88 -11.58 10.39
CA ASP A 98 10.81 -12.57 10.53
C ASP A 98 9.55 -12.02 11.23
N SER A 99 9.67 -10.92 11.99
CA SER A 99 8.57 -10.32 12.77
C SER A 99 7.60 -9.44 11.96
N ARG A 100 7.45 -9.66 10.64
CA ARG A 100 6.67 -8.79 9.73
C ARG A 100 5.30 -8.37 10.28
N TYR A 101 4.56 -9.33 10.86
CA TYR A 101 3.21 -9.12 11.39
C TYR A 101 3.17 -8.88 12.92
N ASP A 102 4.27 -9.08 13.65
CA ASP A 102 4.36 -8.77 15.09
C ASP A 102 4.41 -7.25 15.36
N GLY A 103 4.72 -6.45 14.33
CA GLY A 103 5.00 -5.03 14.42
C GLY A 103 3.80 -4.14 14.78
N LEU A 104 4.09 -2.85 14.96
CA LEU A 104 3.06 -1.85 15.29
C LEU A 104 2.12 -1.51 14.11
N CYS A 105 2.53 -1.80 12.89
CA CYS A 105 1.90 -1.40 11.62
C CYS A 105 1.64 -2.60 10.71
N ASP A 106 0.56 -2.54 9.94
CA ASP A 106 0.28 -3.47 8.84
C ASP A 106 1.18 -3.15 7.65
N LYS A 107 2.13 -4.04 7.38
CA LYS A 107 3.14 -3.88 6.31
C LYS A 107 2.68 -4.35 4.93
N ASP A 108 1.64 -5.16 4.85
CA ASP A 108 1.07 -5.60 3.58
C ASP A 108 0.02 -4.60 3.11
N GLY A 109 -0.79 -4.11 4.04
CA GLY A 109 -1.99 -3.33 3.75
C GLY A 109 -3.15 -4.20 3.27
N CYS A 110 -4.28 -3.54 3.03
CA CYS A 110 -5.33 -4.03 2.14
C CYS A 110 -5.19 -3.32 0.79
N ASP A 111 -4.72 -4.06 -0.23
CA ASP A 111 -4.41 -3.52 -1.56
C ASP A 111 -5.54 -3.73 -2.58
N PHE A 112 -5.67 -2.79 -3.51
CA PHE A 112 -6.37 -3.02 -4.77
C PHE A 112 -5.45 -2.73 -5.96
N ASN A 113 -4.80 -3.78 -6.46
CA ASN A 113 -4.21 -3.80 -7.79
C ASN A 113 -5.20 -4.48 -8.79
N PRO A 114 -5.67 -3.79 -9.86
CA PRO A 114 -6.62 -4.35 -10.83
C PRO A 114 -6.18 -5.67 -11.47
N TYR A 115 -4.88 -5.81 -11.73
CA TYR A 115 -4.29 -7.00 -12.33
C TYR A 115 -4.18 -8.13 -11.29
N ARG A 116 -3.81 -7.84 -10.03
CA ARG A 116 -3.83 -8.82 -8.92
C ARG A 116 -5.25 -9.33 -8.67
N MET A 117 -6.24 -8.45 -8.69
CA MET A 117 -7.68 -8.77 -8.59
C MET A 117 -8.26 -9.49 -9.83
N GLY A 118 -7.44 -9.75 -10.85
CA GLY A 118 -7.74 -10.63 -11.98
C GLY A 118 -8.08 -9.92 -13.30
N ASN A 119 -8.35 -8.62 -13.30
CA ASN A 119 -8.61 -7.87 -14.53
C ASN A 119 -7.29 -7.46 -15.21
N LYS A 120 -6.79 -8.34 -16.08
CA LYS A 120 -5.51 -8.19 -16.78
C LYS A 120 -5.49 -7.15 -17.91
N THR A 121 -6.60 -6.46 -18.19
CA THR A 121 -6.75 -5.50 -19.31
C THR A 121 -7.29 -4.13 -18.87
N PHE A 122 -7.38 -3.86 -17.57
CA PHE A 122 -7.90 -2.57 -17.09
C PHE A 122 -6.89 -1.43 -17.21
N PHE A 123 -5.61 -1.68 -16.93
CA PHE A 123 -4.56 -0.66 -16.86
C PHE A 123 -3.30 -1.19 -17.52
N GLY A 124 -2.66 -0.39 -18.38
CA GLY A 124 -1.44 -0.76 -19.09
C GLY A 124 -1.14 0.16 -20.28
N PRO A 125 -0.01 -0.03 -20.98
CA PRO A 125 0.44 0.88 -22.03
C PRO A 125 -0.19 0.53 -23.37
N GLY A 126 -1.14 1.34 -23.83
CA GLY A 126 -1.79 1.21 -25.13
C GLY A 126 -3.32 1.23 -25.09
N SER A 127 -3.92 1.56 -26.24
CA SER A 127 -5.36 1.72 -26.44
C SER A 127 -6.21 0.44 -26.29
N GLU A 128 -5.55 -0.71 -26.12
CA GLU A 128 -6.17 -2.00 -25.76
C GLU A 128 -6.53 -2.11 -24.27
N PHE A 129 -5.94 -1.27 -23.41
CA PHE A 129 -6.28 -1.18 -21.99
C PHE A 129 -7.45 -0.21 -21.74
N THR A 130 -8.16 -0.38 -20.63
CA THR A 130 -9.26 0.53 -20.26
C THR A 130 -8.74 1.91 -19.85
N ILE A 131 -7.55 1.94 -19.22
CA ILE A 131 -6.75 3.13 -18.91
C ILE A 131 -5.40 2.97 -19.64
N ASP A 132 -5.18 3.79 -20.66
CA ASP A 132 -3.93 3.78 -21.45
C ASP A 132 -2.86 4.61 -20.73
N THR A 133 -1.82 3.94 -20.23
CA THR A 133 -0.74 4.59 -19.47
C THR A 133 0.26 5.36 -20.33
N THR A 134 0.13 5.33 -21.66
CA THR A 134 0.92 6.19 -22.57
C THR A 134 0.39 7.63 -22.65
N ALA A 135 -0.82 7.87 -22.11
CA ALA A 135 -1.46 9.18 -22.05
C ALA A 135 -1.72 9.65 -20.61
N VAL A 136 -1.99 10.95 -20.43
CA VAL A 136 -2.32 11.52 -19.12
C VAL A 136 -3.76 11.17 -18.74
N PHE A 137 -3.96 10.64 -17.53
CA PHE A 137 -5.25 10.38 -16.92
C PHE A 137 -5.34 11.07 -15.54
N THR A 138 -6.57 11.27 -15.05
CA THR A 138 -6.85 11.74 -13.69
C THR A 138 -7.15 10.53 -12.80
N VAL A 139 -6.51 10.45 -11.64
CA VAL A 139 -6.81 9.46 -10.59
C VAL A 139 -7.67 10.15 -9.53
N VAL A 140 -8.82 9.56 -9.18
CA VAL A 140 -9.70 10.09 -8.11
C VAL A 140 -9.98 9.02 -7.07
N THR A 141 -9.68 9.32 -5.81
CA THR A 141 -10.01 8.50 -4.65
C THR A 141 -11.09 9.21 -3.85
N ARG A 142 -12.14 8.48 -3.42
CA ARG A 142 -13.19 8.97 -2.52
C ARG A 142 -13.08 8.18 -1.22
N PHE A 143 -13.06 8.89 -0.09
CA PHE A 143 -13.07 8.31 1.26
C PHE A 143 -14.48 8.45 1.81
N ILE A 144 -15.16 7.33 2.02
CA ILE A 144 -16.55 7.27 2.45
C ILE A 144 -16.60 6.96 3.94
N THR A 145 -17.45 7.67 4.67
CA THR A 145 -17.75 7.41 6.08
C THR A 145 -19.10 6.73 6.24
N ASP A 146 -19.25 5.99 7.34
CA ASP A 146 -20.45 5.25 7.71
C ASP A 146 -21.73 6.11 7.76
N ASP A 147 -21.62 7.37 8.23
CA ASP A 147 -22.73 8.33 8.28
C ASP A 147 -22.75 9.35 7.12
N GLY A 148 -21.76 9.29 6.22
CA GLY A 148 -21.60 10.23 5.11
C GLY A 148 -21.15 11.65 5.49
N THR A 149 -20.70 11.87 6.74
CA THR A 149 -20.16 13.15 7.23
C THR A 149 -18.64 13.11 7.35
N ALA A 150 -17.99 14.28 7.49
CA ALA A 150 -16.56 14.38 7.78
C ALA A 150 -16.20 13.96 9.23
N ASP A 151 -17.17 13.58 10.06
CA ASP A 151 -16.98 13.18 11.45
C ASP A 151 -17.17 11.67 11.71
N GLY A 152 -17.83 10.93 10.82
CA GLY A 152 -18.03 9.47 10.92
C GLY A 152 -16.74 8.63 10.80
N SER A 153 -16.89 7.31 10.95
CA SER A 153 -15.79 6.35 10.80
C SER A 153 -15.60 5.98 9.33
N LEU A 154 -14.35 5.89 8.87
CA LEU A 154 -14.01 5.50 7.50
C LEU A 154 -14.47 4.06 7.24
N SER A 155 -15.33 3.88 6.23
CA SER A 155 -16.02 2.61 5.95
C SER A 155 -15.70 2.04 4.56
N GLU A 156 -15.40 2.90 3.58
CA GLU A 156 -15.05 2.49 2.23
C GLU A 156 -14.04 3.46 1.59
N ILE A 157 -13.07 2.93 0.86
CA ILE A 157 -12.20 3.70 -0.05
C ILE A 157 -12.49 3.27 -1.48
N THR A 158 -13.02 4.18 -2.29
CA THR A 158 -13.33 3.91 -3.70
C THR A 158 -12.41 4.68 -4.65
N ARG A 159 -12.20 4.12 -5.83
CA ARG A 159 -11.37 4.68 -6.90
C ARG A 159 -12.16 4.76 -8.20
N PHE A 160 -11.86 5.78 -9.00
CA PHE A 160 -12.16 5.82 -10.43
C PHE A 160 -11.12 6.69 -11.16
N TYR A 161 -11.14 6.64 -12.49
CA TYR A 161 -10.24 7.39 -13.37
C TYR A 161 -11.02 8.26 -14.34
N VAL A 162 -10.38 9.32 -14.84
CA VAL A 162 -10.89 10.10 -15.99
C VAL A 162 -9.80 10.23 -17.03
N GLN A 163 -10.05 9.72 -18.24
CA GLN A 163 -9.14 9.80 -19.40
C GLN A 163 -9.94 10.26 -20.62
N ASP A 164 -9.41 11.20 -21.40
CA ASP A 164 -10.06 11.85 -22.55
C ASP A 164 -11.51 12.35 -22.31
N GLY A 165 -11.82 12.69 -21.05
CA GLY A 165 -13.14 13.16 -20.62
C GLY A 165 -14.16 12.05 -20.33
N VAL A 166 -13.77 10.78 -20.46
CA VAL A 166 -14.57 9.60 -20.08
C VAL A 166 -14.20 9.18 -18.66
N SER A 167 -15.19 8.84 -17.84
CA SER A 167 -14.99 8.31 -16.48
C SER A 167 -15.05 6.79 -16.47
N TYR A 168 -14.14 6.17 -15.71
CA TYR A 168 -13.96 4.72 -15.59
C TYR A 168 -13.89 4.33 -14.11
N GLU A 169 -14.96 3.73 -13.58
CA GLU A 169 -14.92 3.11 -12.25
C GLU A 169 -14.00 1.87 -12.25
N MET A 170 -13.57 1.43 -11.06
CA MET A 170 -12.76 0.22 -10.92
C MET A 170 -13.47 -1.03 -11.45
N PRO A 171 -12.71 -2.00 -12.02
CA PRO A 171 -13.25 -3.32 -12.33
C PRO A 171 -13.53 -4.08 -11.03
N TYR A 172 -14.50 -4.99 -11.08
CA TYR A 172 -14.69 -5.97 -10.01
C TYR A 172 -13.60 -7.05 -10.05
N ALA A 173 -13.21 -7.54 -8.87
CA ALA A 173 -12.36 -8.71 -8.73
C ALA A 173 -13.02 -9.95 -9.38
N THR A 174 -12.20 -10.85 -9.94
CA THR A 174 -12.68 -12.05 -10.66
C THR A 174 -12.43 -13.36 -9.91
N TRP A 175 -11.89 -13.30 -8.70
CA TRP A 175 -11.60 -14.45 -7.85
C TRP A 175 -12.84 -14.93 -7.09
N THR A 176 -12.97 -16.24 -6.88
CA THR A 176 -14.23 -16.86 -6.44
C THR A 176 -14.56 -16.69 -4.96
N GLY A 177 -13.56 -16.48 -4.11
CA GLY A 177 -13.74 -16.12 -2.69
C GLY A 177 -14.06 -14.65 -2.46
N ILE A 178 -13.89 -13.79 -3.47
CA ILE A 178 -14.07 -12.34 -3.36
C ILE A 178 -15.39 -11.93 -4.03
N THR A 179 -16.36 -11.45 -3.25
CA THR A 179 -17.67 -11.03 -3.76
C THR A 179 -17.73 -9.51 -3.97
N ASP A 180 -18.08 -9.08 -5.18
CA ASP A 180 -18.40 -7.70 -5.57
C ASP A 180 -17.36 -6.62 -5.15
N MET A 181 -16.07 -6.99 -5.02
CA MET A 181 -14.98 -6.06 -4.67
C MET A 181 -14.54 -5.21 -5.88
N ASN A 182 -14.89 -3.92 -5.88
CA ASN A 182 -14.27 -2.88 -6.72
C ASN A 182 -13.76 -1.67 -5.90
N SER A 183 -13.74 -1.81 -4.57
CA SER A 183 -13.31 -0.82 -3.58
C SER A 183 -12.56 -1.52 -2.44
N LEU A 184 -12.08 -0.75 -1.46
CA LEU A 184 -11.60 -1.27 -0.18
C LEU A 184 -12.71 -1.08 0.87
N THR A 185 -13.21 -2.18 1.42
CA THR A 185 -14.06 -2.25 2.62
C THR A 185 -13.57 -3.39 3.50
N GLU A 186 -13.85 -3.36 4.81
CA GLU A 186 -13.28 -4.36 5.74
C GLU A 186 -13.61 -5.82 5.34
N ASP A 187 -14.89 -6.12 5.02
CA ASP A 187 -15.31 -7.44 4.56
C ASP A 187 -14.59 -7.89 3.28
N GLN A 188 -14.32 -6.95 2.36
CA GLN A 188 -13.62 -7.23 1.10
C GLN A 188 -12.10 -7.40 1.32
N CYS A 189 -11.50 -6.67 2.26
CA CYS A 189 -10.12 -6.84 2.68
C CYS A 189 -9.88 -8.24 3.24
N SER A 190 -10.68 -8.66 4.24
CA SER A 190 -10.57 -10.00 4.82
C SER A 190 -10.88 -11.12 3.80
N ALA A 191 -11.82 -10.89 2.87
CA ALA A 191 -12.10 -11.83 1.78
C ALA A 191 -10.91 -11.98 0.81
N ALA A 192 -10.25 -10.87 0.42
CA ALA A 192 -9.06 -10.89 -0.43
C ALA A 192 -7.88 -11.60 0.25
N LYS A 193 -7.60 -11.26 1.51
CA LYS A 193 -6.57 -11.94 2.33
C LYS A 193 -6.84 -13.45 2.41
N THR A 194 -8.09 -13.85 2.65
CA THR A 194 -8.51 -15.26 2.72
C THR A 194 -8.36 -16.00 1.39
N GLU A 195 -8.72 -15.40 0.26
CA GLU A 195 -8.60 -16.02 -1.08
C GLU A 195 -7.14 -16.15 -1.52
N PHE A 196 -6.27 -15.21 -1.14
CA PHE A 196 -4.84 -15.20 -1.48
C PHE A 196 -3.96 -15.99 -0.51
N GLY A 197 -4.45 -16.28 0.70
CA GLY A 197 -3.67 -16.91 1.76
C GLY A 197 -2.70 -15.97 2.48
N ASP A 198 -2.92 -14.65 2.36
CA ASP A 198 -2.16 -13.61 3.06
C ASP A 198 -2.65 -13.50 4.54
N GLU A 199 -1.78 -13.03 5.45
CA GLU A 199 -2.17 -12.73 6.84
C GLU A 199 -3.01 -11.44 6.88
N ASP A 200 -4.14 -11.46 7.60
CA ASP A 200 -5.02 -10.29 7.76
C ASP A 200 -4.55 -9.40 8.93
N ASP A 201 -3.35 -8.84 8.77
CA ASP A 201 -2.82 -7.88 9.73
C ASP A 201 -3.54 -6.53 9.65
N HIS A 202 -4.21 -6.24 8.51
CA HIS A 202 -5.07 -5.07 8.33
C HIS A 202 -6.18 -5.02 9.38
N ALA A 203 -7.00 -6.07 9.45
CA ALA A 203 -8.03 -6.20 10.47
C ALA A 203 -7.42 -6.26 11.88
N THR A 204 -6.28 -6.93 12.05
CA THR A 204 -5.57 -7.06 13.34
C THR A 204 -5.06 -5.71 13.88
N LYS A 205 -4.63 -4.78 13.02
CA LYS A 205 -4.27 -3.40 13.42
C LYS A 205 -5.47 -2.46 13.55
N GLY A 206 -6.70 -2.92 13.26
CA GLY A 206 -7.95 -2.15 13.43
C GLY A 206 -8.51 -1.54 12.14
N GLY A 207 -8.06 -2.01 10.97
CA GLY A 207 -8.74 -1.83 9.70
C GLY A 207 -8.91 -0.38 9.22
N LEU A 208 -9.94 -0.16 8.39
CA LEU A 208 -10.27 1.15 7.85
C LEU A 208 -10.65 2.15 8.95
N GLU A 209 -11.26 1.73 10.06
CA GLU A 209 -11.58 2.64 11.17
C GLU A 209 -10.31 3.22 11.79
N GLN A 210 -9.29 2.40 12.07
CA GLN A 210 -8.01 2.88 12.60
C GLN A 210 -7.27 3.79 11.62
N LEU A 211 -7.33 3.52 10.32
CA LEU A 211 -6.80 4.44 9.29
C LEU A 211 -7.60 5.76 9.25
N GLY A 212 -8.93 5.69 9.37
CA GLY A 212 -9.81 6.86 9.49
C GLY A 212 -9.42 7.76 10.67
N LEU A 213 -9.03 7.18 11.81
CA LEU A 213 -8.48 7.94 12.94
C LEU A 213 -7.16 8.66 12.58
N ALA A 214 -6.33 8.12 11.68
CA ALA A 214 -5.16 8.82 11.14
C ALA A 214 -5.57 10.02 10.28
N MET A 215 -6.45 9.77 9.29
CA MET A 215 -6.94 10.80 8.37
C MET A 215 -7.59 11.97 9.12
N LYS A 216 -8.38 11.69 10.16
CA LYS A 216 -9.08 12.69 10.99
C LYS A 216 -8.14 13.60 11.80
N ARG A 217 -6.89 13.22 12.02
CA ARG A 217 -5.84 14.10 12.59
C ARG A 217 -5.07 14.91 11.54
N GLY A 218 -5.22 14.58 10.26
CA GLY A 218 -4.43 15.08 9.15
C GLY A 218 -3.18 14.24 8.87
N MET A 219 -2.97 13.95 7.59
CA MET A 219 -1.78 13.25 7.05
C MET A 219 -0.98 14.20 6.14
N VAL A 220 0.24 13.80 5.76
CA VAL A 220 1.15 14.62 4.94
C VAL A 220 1.29 14.02 3.55
N LEU A 221 0.86 14.77 2.53
CA LEU A 221 1.04 14.40 1.12
C LEU A 221 2.52 14.19 0.79
N THR A 222 2.86 13.00 0.33
CA THR A 222 4.18 12.57 -0.13
C THR A 222 4.11 12.17 -1.60
N MET A 223 5.16 12.46 -2.36
CA MET A 223 5.30 12.11 -3.78
C MET A 223 6.75 11.68 -4.02
N SER A 224 6.96 10.50 -4.61
CA SER A 224 8.30 9.92 -4.80
C SER A 224 8.43 9.14 -6.11
N LEU A 225 9.68 8.89 -6.50
CA LEU A 225 10.10 8.06 -7.64
C LEU A 225 11.30 7.26 -7.13
N TRP A 226 11.29 5.93 -7.28
CA TRP A 226 12.21 5.06 -6.54
C TRP A 226 12.40 3.68 -7.19
N THR A 227 13.40 2.96 -6.68
CA THR A 227 13.72 1.56 -7.01
C THR A 227 13.82 0.74 -5.73
N ASP A 228 13.30 -0.47 -5.74
CA ASP A 228 13.18 -1.32 -4.55
C ASP A 228 14.37 -2.26 -4.41
N ASN A 229 15.12 -2.06 -3.33
CA ASN A 229 16.31 -2.82 -2.98
C ASN A 229 16.02 -4.08 -2.14
N ALA A 230 14.76 -4.34 -1.79
CA ALA A 230 14.32 -5.47 -0.96
C ALA A 230 13.56 -6.54 -1.76
N ALA A 231 12.71 -6.13 -2.71
CA ALA A 231 11.87 -7.04 -3.49
C ALA A 231 11.73 -6.68 -4.98
N ASN A 232 12.61 -5.81 -5.51
CA ASN A 232 12.65 -5.38 -6.92
C ASN A 232 11.29 -4.84 -7.46
N CYS A 233 10.38 -4.42 -6.58
CA CYS A 233 8.98 -4.09 -6.84
C CYS A 233 8.15 -5.19 -7.54
N LEU A 234 8.58 -6.45 -7.50
CA LEU A 234 7.88 -7.57 -8.13
C LEU A 234 6.48 -7.78 -7.54
N TRP A 235 6.30 -7.43 -6.27
CA TRP A 235 5.01 -7.40 -5.56
C TRP A 235 3.97 -6.47 -6.21
N LEU A 236 4.38 -5.49 -7.04
CA LEU A 236 3.51 -4.51 -7.70
C LEU A 236 3.15 -4.90 -9.15
N ASP A 237 4.08 -5.43 -9.94
CA ASP A 237 3.89 -5.60 -11.41
C ASP A 237 4.43 -6.90 -12.01
N SER A 238 4.82 -7.88 -11.19
CA SER A 238 5.32 -9.18 -11.63
C SER A 238 4.56 -10.32 -10.93
N ASP A 239 5.08 -11.53 -11.01
CA ASP A 239 4.65 -12.66 -10.20
C ASP A 239 5.41 -12.63 -8.86
N TYR A 240 4.69 -12.65 -7.74
CA TYR A 240 5.28 -12.60 -6.40
C TYR A 240 4.44 -13.39 -5.38
N PRO A 241 5.05 -14.24 -4.54
CA PRO A 241 6.47 -14.60 -4.48
C PRO A 241 6.98 -15.30 -5.77
N VAL A 242 8.26 -15.10 -6.10
CA VAL A 242 8.87 -15.55 -7.39
C VAL A 242 8.83 -17.07 -7.59
N ALA A 243 8.66 -17.85 -6.53
CA ALA A 243 8.59 -19.32 -6.57
C ALA A 243 7.16 -19.88 -6.59
N SER A 244 6.12 -19.05 -6.47
CA SER A 244 4.71 -19.45 -6.53
C SER A 244 4.23 -19.62 -7.98
N ASP A 245 3.12 -20.33 -8.18
CA ASP A 245 2.55 -20.49 -9.53
C ASP A 245 1.73 -19.25 -9.91
N ALA A 246 1.99 -18.66 -11.08
CA ALA A 246 1.29 -17.48 -11.59
C ALA A 246 -0.24 -17.67 -11.76
N SER A 247 -0.74 -18.91 -11.71
CA SER A 247 -2.18 -19.21 -11.69
C SER A 247 -2.81 -19.25 -10.29
N GLU A 248 -2.01 -19.19 -9.21
CA GLU A 248 -2.51 -19.09 -7.83
C GLU A 248 -3.12 -17.70 -7.56
N PRO A 249 -4.23 -17.60 -6.81
CA PRO A 249 -4.86 -16.32 -6.48
C PRO A 249 -3.88 -15.34 -5.85
N GLY A 250 -3.88 -14.10 -6.34
CA GLY A 250 -3.05 -13.03 -5.81
C GLY A 250 -1.56 -13.06 -6.19
N VAL A 251 -1.04 -14.09 -6.88
CA VAL A 251 0.39 -14.19 -7.23
C VAL A 251 0.80 -13.26 -8.36
N SER A 252 0.06 -13.19 -9.47
CA SER A 252 0.40 -12.32 -10.61
C SER A 252 -0.17 -10.89 -10.46
N ARG A 253 0.71 -9.90 -10.25
CA ARG A 253 0.39 -8.47 -10.05
C ARG A 253 0.67 -7.57 -11.26
N GLY A 254 1.35 -8.06 -12.29
CA GLY A 254 1.48 -7.41 -13.60
C GLY A 254 2.08 -8.33 -14.66
N THR A 255 2.56 -7.75 -15.76
CA THR A 255 3.12 -8.50 -16.92
C THR A 255 4.65 -8.59 -16.92
N CYS A 256 5.32 -8.05 -15.90
CA CYS A 256 6.78 -7.96 -15.88
C CYS A 256 7.42 -9.26 -15.42
N ALA A 257 8.57 -9.61 -16.02
CA ALA A 257 9.27 -10.83 -15.68
C ALA A 257 9.94 -10.73 -14.30
N THR A 258 9.95 -11.84 -13.55
CA THR A 258 10.52 -11.94 -12.19
C THR A 258 12.02 -11.66 -12.12
N THR A 259 12.72 -11.61 -13.26
CA THR A 259 14.12 -11.21 -13.41
C THR A 259 14.30 -9.73 -13.78
N THR A 260 13.37 -8.86 -13.38
CA THR A 260 13.43 -7.40 -13.64
C THR A 260 13.35 -6.62 -12.32
N GLY A 261 13.43 -5.28 -12.39
CA GLY A 261 13.32 -4.41 -11.22
C GLY A 261 14.59 -4.29 -10.35
N VAL A 262 15.67 -5.02 -10.67
CA VAL A 262 16.98 -4.90 -10.04
C VAL A 262 17.47 -3.44 -10.12
N PRO A 263 17.75 -2.74 -9.00
CA PRO A 263 18.01 -1.30 -9.01
C PRO A 263 19.11 -0.82 -9.97
N ASP A 264 20.24 -1.52 -10.08
CA ASP A 264 21.33 -1.13 -10.98
C ASP A 264 20.94 -1.23 -12.47
N ASP A 265 20.22 -2.28 -12.87
CA ASP A 265 19.68 -2.43 -14.22
C ASP A 265 18.68 -1.30 -14.51
N VAL A 266 17.74 -1.07 -13.58
CA VAL A 266 16.71 -0.04 -13.68
C VAL A 266 17.34 1.36 -13.84
N ILE A 267 18.33 1.71 -13.01
CA ILE A 267 19.01 3.01 -13.03
C ILE A 267 19.85 3.19 -14.30
N SER A 268 20.51 2.13 -14.78
CA SER A 268 21.39 2.20 -15.96
C SER A 268 20.65 2.18 -17.31
N GLU A 269 19.54 1.44 -17.41
CA GLU A 269 18.71 1.37 -18.62
C GLU A 269 17.71 2.53 -18.74
N GLN A 270 17.37 3.18 -17.62
CA GLN A 270 16.24 4.10 -17.54
C GLN A 270 16.52 5.46 -16.83
N PRO A 271 17.73 6.05 -16.91
CA PRO A 271 18.14 7.19 -16.07
C PRO A 271 17.33 8.48 -16.28
N ASP A 272 16.68 8.65 -17.43
CA ASP A 272 15.91 9.85 -17.80
C ASP A 272 14.41 9.77 -17.42
N ALA A 273 13.96 8.72 -16.72
CA ALA A 273 12.55 8.58 -16.38
C ALA A 273 12.05 9.61 -15.37
N THR A 274 10.79 10.03 -15.54
CA THR A 274 10.15 11.05 -14.71
C THR A 274 8.69 10.70 -14.44
N VAL A 275 8.16 11.16 -13.30
CA VAL A 275 6.71 11.18 -13.02
C VAL A 275 6.24 12.63 -12.93
N VAL A 276 5.03 12.92 -13.44
CA VAL A 276 4.43 14.25 -13.42
C VAL A 276 3.11 14.22 -12.65
N PHE A 277 3.19 14.39 -11.33
CA PHE A 277 2.01 14.68 -10.52
C PHE A 277 1.57 16.13 -10.76
N SER A 278 0.33 16.34 -11.21
CA SER A 278 -0.22 17.65 -11.55
C SER A 278 -1.73 17.72 -11.31
N ASN A 279 -2.34 18.92 -11.46
CA ASN A 279 -3.79 19.14 -11.31
C ASN A 279 -4.36 18.57 -9.98
N ILE A 280 -3.59 18.65 -8.88
CA ILE A 280 -4.00 18.15 -7.57
C ILE A 280 -5.19 18.97 -7.06
N ARG A 281 -6.28 18.27 -6.69
CA ARG A 281 -7.53 18.83 -6.17
C ARG A 281 -7.92 18.12 -4.88
N PHE A 282 -8.60 18.82 -4.00
CA PHE A 282 -9.13 18.31 -2.73
C PHE A 282 -10.41 19.09 -2.38
N GLY A 283 -11.39 18.39 -1.80
CA GLY A 283 -12.71 18.92 -1.48
C GLY A 283 -13.74 17.79 -1.32
N ASP A 284 -15.00 18.16 -1.13
CA ASP A 284 -16.11 17.23 -0.92
C ASP A 284 -16.29 16.23 -2.08
N ILE A 285 -16.91 15.08 -1.81
CA ILE A 285 -17.12 14.03 -2.82
C ILE A 285 -17.91 14.57 -4.02
N GLY A 286 -17.33 14.45 -5.22
CA GLY A 286 -17.88 14.98 -6.47
C GLY A 286 -17.50 16.43 -6.79
N SER A 287 -16.73 17.12 -5.95
CA SER A 287 -16.26 18.49 -6.22
C SER A 287 -15.00 18.58 -7.11
N THR A 288 -14.27 17.48 -7.28
CA THR A 288 -12.92 17.48 -7.87
C THR A 288 -12.91 17.24 -9.39
N VAL A 289 -13.97 16.68 -9.96
CA VAL A 289 -14.14 16.44 -11.41
C VAL A 289 -15.57 16.74 -11.85
N ASP A 290 -15.74 17.30 -13.03
CA ASP A 290 -17.05 17.66 -13.57
C ASP A 290 -17.83 16.42 -14.06
N GLY A 291 -19.16 16.46 -13.92
CA GLY A 291 -20.08 15.49 -14.53
C GLY A 291 -20.42 14.24 -13.72
N ILE A 292 -19.77 14.01 -12.57
CA ILE A 292 -20.09 12.86 -11.71
C ILE A 292 -21.20 13.24 -10.72
N SER A 293 -22.29 12.46 -10.75
CA SER A 293 -23.42 12.63 -9.85
C SER A 293 -23.03 12.28 -8.42
N THR A 294 -23.33 13.14 -7.45
CA THR A 294 -23.10 12.93 -6.01
C THR A 294 -24.11 11.95 -5.38
N GLY A 295 -24.54 10.94 -6.13
CA GLY A 295 -25.60 10.00 -5.74
C GLY A 295 -25.04 8.81 -4.97
N SER A 296 -25.17 8.83 -3.65
CA SER A 296 -25.01 7.63 -2.82
C SER A 296 -25.98 6.53 -3.30
N SER A 297 -25.47 5.31 -3.50
CA SER A 297 -26.23 4.21 -4.08
C SER A 297 -27.15 3.57 -3.04
N SER A 298 -28.39 4.05 -2.93
CA SER A 298 -29.40 3.44 -2.06
C SER A 298 -30.84 3.66 -2.54
N THR A 299 -31.24 3.01 -3.63
CA THR A 299 -32.62 2.50 -3.81
C THR A 299 -32.74 1.54 -5.00
N THR A 300 -32.72 0.22 -4.73
CA THR A 300 -33.00 -0.82 -5.73
C THR A 300 -34.49 -0.81 -6.13
N SER A 301 -34.84 0.02 -7.10
CA SER A 301 -36.19 0.08 -7.66
C SER A 301 -36.43 -1.08 -8.63
N THR A 302 -37.07 -2.15 -8.14
CA THR A 302 -37.37 -3.37 -8.90
C THR A 302 -38.44 -3.15 -9.97
N THR A 303 -38.02 -2.63 -11.12
CA THR A 303 -38.89 -2.42 -12.30
C THR A 303 -39.23 -3.74 -12.99
N ALA A 304 -40.10 -4.54 -12.38
CA ALA A 304 -40.61 -5.78 -12.96
C ALA A 304 -41.51 -5.48 -14.17
N ALA A 305 -41.06 -5.82 -15.38
CA ALA A 305 -41.88 -5.73 -16.57
C ALA A 305 -42.99 -6.80 -16.55
N SER A 306 -44.24 -6.39 -16.75
CA SER A 306 -45.37 -7.29 -17.01
C SER A 306 -46.31 -6.67 -18.03
N SER A 307 -46.88 -7.50 -18.91
CA SER A 307 -47.43 -7.06 -20.19
C SER A 307 -48.96 -7.10 -20.29
N ASP A 308 -49.52 -5.93 -20.62
CA ASP A 308 -50.68 -5.74 -21.52
C ASP A 308 -52.12 -5.99 -21.00
N ALA A 309 -53.07 -5.47 -21.78
CA ALA A 309 -54.51 -5.73 -21.86
C ALA A 309 -55.51 -5.01 -20.89
N SER A 310 -56.06 -3.90 -21.41
CA SER A 310 -57.50 -3.55 -21.44
C SER A 310 -58.22 -2.86 -20.26
N THR A 311 -58.44 -1.55 -20.45
CA THR A 311 -59.77 -0.91 -20.57
C THR A 311 -60.84 -1.08 -19.48
N ALA A 312 -61.08 -0.03 -18.69
CA ALA A 312 -62.40 0.34 -18.17
C ALA A 312 -62.51 1.85 -17.88
N THR A 313 -63.68 2.45 -18.12
CA THR A 313 -63.97 3.89 -17.94
C THR A 313 -64.93 4.12 -16.78
N SER A 314 -64.67 5.06 -15.85
CA SER A 314 -65.71 5.96 -15.30
C SER A 314 -65.18 7.10 -14.41
N THR A 315 -65.59 8.32 -14.76
CA THR A 315 -66.20 9.40 -13.93
C THR A 315 -65.83 9.59 -12.44
N ALA A 316 -65.57 10.85 -12.09
CA ALA A 316 -65.33 11.38 -10.73
C ALA A 316 -66.54 11.34 -9.78
N THR A 317 -66.31 11.66 -8.49
CA THR A 317 -67.06 12.68 -7.70
C THR A 317 -66.30 13.03 -6.40
N THR A 318 -66.41 14.28 -5.93
CA THR A 318 -65.88 14.81 -4.65
C THR A 318 -66.72 14.41 -3.43
N THR A 319 -66.22 14.55 -2.20
CA THR A 319 -66.89 15.25 -1.07
C THR A 319 -66.04 15.22 0.22
N THR A 320 -66.08 16.32 0.99
CA THR A 320 -65.46 16.51 2.32
C THR A 320 -66.29 15.96 3.48
N THR A 321 -65.68 15.59 4.61
CA THR A 321 -66.26 15.68 5.99
C THR A 321 -65.16 15.58 7.05
N ALA A 322 -65.36 16.25 8.20
CA ALA A 322 -64.63 16.16 9.48
C ALA A 322 -65.66 16.45 10.62
N PRO A 323 -65.33 16.72 11.91
CA PRO A 323 -64.11 16.51 12.71
C PRO A 323 -64.38 15.88 14.12
N SER A 324 -63.34 15.74 14.95
CA SER A 324 -63.38 15.86 16.44
C SER A 324 -61.93 16.07 16.95
N THR A 325 -61.55 17.07 17.77
CA THR A 325 -61.88 17.44 19.17
C THR A 325 -61.64 16.32 20.21
N SER A 326 -60.84 16.47 21.29
CA SER A 326 -59.88 17.50 21.77
C SER A 326 -59.04 16.88 22.95
N THR A 327 -58.18 17.50 23.78
CA THR A 327 -57.88 18.91 24.16
C THR A 327 -56.50 19.02 24.87
N THR A 328 -55.91 20.23 24.91
CA THR A 328 -55.10 20.93 25.97
C THR A 328 -54.70 20.19 27.29
N THR A 329 -53.58 20.47 28.00
CA THR A 329 -52.56 21.56 27.99
C THR A 329 -51.36 21.27 28.94
N ASP A 330 -50.21 21.94 28.72
CA ASP A 330 -49.24 22.58 29.67
C ASP A 330 -48.84 21.98 31.06
N SER A 331 -47.65 22.25 31.65
CA SER A 331 -46.35 22.85 31.22
C SER A 331 -45.32 22.80 32.37
N SER A 332 -44.03 23.13 32.09
CA SER A 332 -42.96 23.55 33.05
C SER A 332 -42.37 22.46 33.98
N ALA A 333 -41.04 22.26 34.12
CA ALA A 333 -39.90 23.13 34.53
C ALA A 333 -39.92 23.48 36.05
N SER A 334 -38.81 23.50 36.82
CA SER A 334 -37.36 23.43 36.53
C SER A 334 -36.49 22.93 37.72
N THR A 335 -35.24 22.52 37.44
CA THR A 335 -33.99 22.51 38.28
C THR A 335 -34.01 22.64 39.82
N THR A 336 -33.22 21.80 40.51
CA THR A 336 -32.16 22.28 41.46
C THR A 336 -31.08 21.21 41.76
N THR A 337 -29.96 21.63 42.37
CA THR A 337 -28.73 20.85 42.63
C THR A 337 -28.49 20.62 44.12
N ALA A 338 -27.86 19.51 44.52
CA ALA A 338 -27.24 19.34 45.85
C ALA A 338 -26.05 18.34 45.83
N THR A 339 -25.13 18.45 46.78
CA THR A 339 -23.87 17.67 46.88
C THR A 339 -23.58 17.33 48.35
N THR A 340 -23.09 16.12 48.70
CA THR A 340 -22.10 15.87 49.80
C THR A 340 -21.67 14.40 50.01
N THR A 341 -20.35 14.17 49.98
CA THR A 341 -19.47 13.37 50.90
C THR A 341 -19.78 11.94 51.43
N THR A 342 -18.85 11.01 51.12
CA THR A 342 -18.20 9.96 51.99
C THR A 342 -19.00 9.06 52.96
N THR A 343 -18.69 7.74 52.95
CA THR A 343 -17.78 7.05 53.92
C THR A 343 -17.66 5.54 53.58
N ALA A 344 -16.58 4.86 53.99
CA ALA A 344 -16.33 3.43 53.77
C ALA A 344 -16.41 2.57 55.05
N PRO A 345 -16.53 1.24 54.91
CA PRO A 345 -15.76 0.29 55.72
C PRO A 345 -15.21 -0.89 54.86
N SER A 346 -14.33 -1.79 55.29
CA SER A 346 -13.26 -1.85 56.30
C SER A 346 -12.80 -3.32 56.34
N THR A 347 -11.53 -3.58 56.01
CA THR A 347 -10.68 -4.67 56.55
C THR A 347 -11.19 -6.13 56.65
N SER A 348 -10.42 -7.05 56.04
CA SER A 348 -9.84 -8.17 56.80
C SER A 348 -8.47 -8.56 56.21
N THR A 349 -7.66 -9.29 56.99
CA THR A 349 -6.22 -9.52 56.74
C THR A 349 -5.87 -10.99 56.86
N THR A 350 -4.94 -11.51 56.06
CA THR A 350 -3.96 -12.56 56.46
C THR A 350 -2.79 -12.58 55.49
N THR A 351 -1.57 -12.63 56.03
CA THR A 351 -0.29 -12.76 55.30
C THR A 351 0.22 -14.20 55.38
N THR A 352 1.02 -14.67 54.41
CA THR A 352 2.22 -15.51 54.64
C THR A 352 3.08 -15.58 53.37
N THR A 353 4.40 -15.49 53.54
CA THR A 353 5.44 -15.57 52.48
C THR A 353 6.04 -16.98 52.43
N THR A 354 6.62 -17.41 51.30
CA THR A 354 7.96 -18.08 51.17
C THR A 354 8.14 -18.75 49.80
N ALA A 355 9.37 -18.72 49.27
CA ALA A 355 9.89 -19.51 48.15
C ALA A 355 11.42 -19.66 48.34
N PRO A 356 12.17 -20.43 47.52
CA PRO A 356 11.82 -21.57 46.66
C PRO A 356 12.57 -22.86 47.09
N SER A 357 12.54 -23.93 46.30
CA SER A 357 13.50 -25.05 46.44
C SER A 357 13.82 -25.74 45.11
N THR A 358 15.07 -26.20 44.95
CA THR A 358 15.64 -26.81 43.74
C THR A 358 15.76 -28.33 43.86
N SER A 359 15.59 -29.07 42.76
CA SER A 359 16.15 -30.43 42.58
C SER A 359 16.31 -30.77 41.09
N THR A 360 17.03 -31.85 40.78
CA THR A 360 17.73 -32.05 39.50
C THR A 360 17.26 -33.29 38.72
N THR A 361 17.14 -33.12 37.40
CA THR A 361 17.24 -34.08 36.26
C THR A 361 17.09 -35.60 36.47
N THR A 362 16.24 -36.24 35.65
CA THR A 362 16.56 -37.52 34.94
C THR A 362 15.72 -37.63 33.65
N THR A 363 16.33 -38.19 32.59
CA THR A 363 15.83 -38.25 31.20
C THR A 363 14.97 -39.47 30.89
N THR A 364 13.99 -39.34 29.98
CA THR A 364 13.57 -40.41 29.05
C THR A 364 13.15 -39.81 27.69
N THR A 365 13.47 -40.48 26.58
CA THR A 365 13.28 -40.01 25.19
C THR A 365 12.05 -40.64 24.52
N THR A 366 11.28 -39.85 23.75
CA THR A 366 10.51 -40.35 22.59
C THR A 366 10.43 -39.29 21.48
N THR A 367 10.35 -39.73 20.23
CA THR A 367 10.54 -38.94 18.99
C THR A 367 9.27 -38.28 18.46
N ALA A 368 9.42 -37.13 17.78
CA ALA A 368 8.48 -36.58 16.79
C ALA A 368 9.25 -36.22 15.48
N PRO A 369 8.62 -36.25 14.29
CA PRO A 369 9.32 -36.18 13.00
C PRO A 369 9.60 -34.75 12.50
N SER A 370 10.43 -34.65 11.45
CA SER A 370 11.03 -33.41 10.93
C SER A 370 10.81 -33.20 9.43
N THR A 371 10.42 -31.98 9.03
CA THR A 371 10.59 -31.38 7.69
C THR A 371 10.33 -29.87 7.79
N SER A 372 11.02 -28.95 7.12
CA SER A 372 12.36 -28.99 6.50
C SER A 372 12.72 -27.56 6.07
N THR A 373 13.70 -26.93 6.73
CA THR A 373 14.16 -25.58 6.36
C THR A 373 15.07 -25.66 5.13
N ALA A 374 14.87 -24.77 4.16
CA ALA A 374 15.82 -24.53 3.07
C ALA A 374 16.63 -23.27 3.39
N SER A 375 17.96 -23.40 3.42
CA SER A 375 18.90 -22.30 3.61
C SER A 375 20.05 -22.49 2.64
N GLU A 376 20.19 -21.58 1.69
CA GLU A 376 21.34 -21.48 0.80
C GLU A 376 22.29 -20.38 1.31
N ALA A 377 23.60 -20.39 1.08
CA ALA A 377 24.58 -21.48 0.97
C ALA A 377 25.95 -20.79 0.83
N ASP A 378 26.73 -20.69 1.93
CA ASP A 378 28.12 -20.24 1.83
C ASP A 378 28.96 -21.29 1.11
N GLU A 379 29.79 -20.87 0.15
CA GLU A 379 30.81 -21.71 -0.50
C GLU A 379 32.19 -21.06 -0.42
N ALA A 380 33.17 -21.87 0.00
CA ALA A 380 34.60 -21.61 0.06
C ALA A 380 35.30 -22.98 -0.08
N ASP A 381 36.52 -23.15 -0.58
CA ASP A 381 37.68 -22.28 -0.78
C ASP A 381 38.51 -22.87 -1.95
N ASP A 382 39.43 -22.12 -2.55
CA ASP A 382 40.67 -22.71 -3.07
C ASP A 382 41.85 -21.73 -2.99
N SER A 383 42.99 -22.25 -2.56
CA SER A 383 44.08 -21.48 -1.96
C SER A 383 45.37 -21.51 -2.80
N ALA A 384 45.93 -20.34 -3.15
CA ALA A 384 47.17 -20.25 -3.95
C ALA A 384 48.10 -19.06 -3.59
N SER A 385 48.94 -19.28 -2.56
CA SER A 385 50.33 -18.79 -2.36
C SER A 385 50.75 -17.33 -2.67
N ASP A 386 51.47 -16.73 -1.72
CA ASP A 386 52.10 -15.40 -1.77
C ASP A 386 53.14 -15.18 -2.88
N ALA A 387 53.28 -13.92 -3.32
CA ALA A 387 54.53 -13.37 -3.90
C ALA A 387 54.60 -11.83 -3.80
N ASP A 388 55.47 -11.33 -2.91
CA ASP A 388 56.23 -10.06 -2.87
C ASP A 388 55.62 -8.69 -3.27
N GLU A 389 55.85 -7.70 -2.40
CA GLU A 389 55.80 -6.26 -2.72
C GLU A 389 57.10 -5.80 -3.41
N ASP A 390 57.02 -4.88 -4.39
CA ASP A 390 58.02 -3.80 -4.55
C ASP A 390 57.40 -2.57 -5.28
N ASP A 391 58.04 -1.40 -5.13
CA ASP A 391 57.59 -0.07 -5.57
C ASP A 391 58.21 0.35 -6.93
N SER A 392 57.83 1.54 -7.40
CA SER A 392 58.60 2.49 -8.24
C SER A 392 58.17 2.75 -9.70
N THR A 393 57.19 3.67 -9.82
CA THR A 393 57.28 4.93 -10.62
C THR A 393 57.51 4.98 -12.16
N THR A 394 56.84 6.00 -12.75
CA THR A 394 57.25 6.88 -13.88
C THR A 394 56.92 6.56 -15.37
N THR A 395 55.95 7.33 -15.89
CA THR A 395 55.94 8.13 -17.16
C THR A 395 56.02 7.50 -18.57
N ASP A 396 54.86 7.53 -19.25
CA ASP A 396 54.51 8.49 -20.35
C ASP A 396 55.08 8.32 -21.80
N THR A 397 54.36 8.95 -22.76
CA THR A 397 54.71 9.27 -24.17
C THR A 397 54.15 8.37 -25.30
N THR A 398 52.97 8.74 -25.83
CA THR A 398 52.46 8.84 -27.23
C THR A 398 53.07 7.96 -28.38
N THR A 399 52.41 7.66 -29.53
CA THR A 399 51.73 8.61 -30.46
C THR A 399 51.01 7.94 -31.67
N THR A 400 49.94 8.58 -32.20
CA THR A 400 49.46 8.67 -33.62
C THR A 400 48.87 7.48 -34.44
N THR A 401 47.57 7.62 -34.82
CA THR A 401 46.94 7.56 -36.18
C THR A 401 47.21 6.38 -37.16
N THR A 402 46.26 5.94 -38.02
CA THR A 402 45.52 6.76 -39.02
C THR A 402 44.24 6.10 -39.59
N THR A 403 43.31 6.94 -40.05
CA THR A 403 42.01 6.68 -40.73
C THR A 403 42.10 6.01 -42.11
N THR A 404 40.99 5.40 -42.60
CA THR A 404 40.37 5.61 -43.95
C THR A 404 39.07 4.78 -44.11
N ALA A 405 38.11 5.27 -44.90
CA ALA A 405 36.85 4.63 -45.33
C ALA A 405 36.36 5.30 -46.65
N PRO A 406 35.21 4.93 -47.26
CA PRO A 406 34.57 3.63 -47.49
C PRO A 406 34.37 3.33 -49.01
N ALA A 407 33.65 2.26 -49.38
CA ALA A 407 33.14 2.06 -50.75
C ALA A 407 31.79 1.30 -50.77
N THR A 408 30.91 1.63 -51.73
CA THR A 408 29.54 1.08 -51.86
C THR A 408 29.32 0.37 -53.20
N THR A 409 28.54 -0.72 -53.21
CA THR A 409 27.74 -1.12 -54.39
C THR A 409 26.56 -2.03 -54.01
N THR A 410 25.47 -1.91 -54.77
CA THR A 410 24.18 -2.60 -54.58
C THR A 410 24.09 -3.96 -55.29
N SER A 411 23.33 -4.91 -54.74
CA SER A 411 22.50 -5.87 -55.52
C SER A 411 21.49 -6.62 -54.64
N ALA A 412 20.31 -6.89 -55.21
CA ALA A 412 19.20 -7.69 -54.67
C ALA A 412 18.37 -8.21 -55.87
N PRO A 413 17.39 -9.14 -55.73
CA PRO A 413 16.90 -9.80 -54.52
C PRO A 413 16.85 -11.34 -54.58
N ALA A 414 16.51 -11.97 -53.45
CA ALA A 414 15.89 -13.29 -53.39
C ALA A 414 14.88 -13.32 -52.24
N THR A 415 13.77 -14.04 -52.40
CA THR A 415 12.62 -13.99 -51.47
C THR A 415 12.64 -15.10 -50.42
N SER A 416 12.48 -14.74 -49.15
CA SER A 416 11.87 -15.59 -48.13
C SER A 416 10.95 -14.72 -47.28
N THR A 417 9.66 -15.03 -47.26
CA THR A 417 8.70 -14.41 -46.34
C THR A 417 8.86 -15.02 -44.95
N ASP A 418 9.15 -14.20 -43.96
CA ASP A 418 8.84 -14.53 -42.57
C ASP A 418 8.42 -13.25 -41.84
N THR A 419 7.34 -13.33 -41.06
CA THR A 419 6.66 -12.15 -40.48
C THR A 419 6.85 -12.11 -38.97
N SER A 420 8.06 -11.75 -38.53
CA SER A 420 8.33 -11.44 -37.13
C SER A 420 7.99 -9.98 -36.80
N THR A 421 6.75 -9.73 -36.39
CA THR A 421 6.39 -8.49 -35.68
C THR A 421 7.24 -8.36 -34.42
N SER A 422 7.88 -7.20 -34.23
CA SER A 422 8.86 -6.96 -33.19
C SER A 422 8.23 -6.68 -31.82
N THR A 423 8.25 -7.66 -30.91
CA THR A 423 7.76 -7.54 -29.52
C THR A 423 8.70 -6.73 -28.58
N SER A 424 9.45 -5.77 -29.12
CA SER A 424 10.54 -5.08 -28.39
C SER A 424 10.10 -3.89 -27.53
N THR A 425 8.80 -3.68 -27.33
CA THR A 425 8.23 -2.59 -26.50
C THR A 425 7.86 -3.03 -25.08
N SER A 426 7.74 -4.33 -24.81
CA SER A 426 7.25 -4.85 -23.52
C SER A 426 8.24 -4.64 -22.36
N THR A 427 9.52 -4.99 -22.56
CA THR A 427 10.51 -5.05 -21.47
C THR A 427 10.99 -3.70 -20.95
N SER A 428 10.81 -2.61 -21.70
CA SER A 428 11.22 -1.27 -21.26
C SER A 428 10.30 -0.68 -20.18
N SER A 429 9.01 -1.04 -20.19
CA SER A 429 7.98 -0.42 -19.33
C SER A 429 7.95 -0.90 -17.88
N CYS A 430 8.74 -1.93 -17.55
CA CYS A 430 8.71 -2.67 -16.28
C CYS A 430 9.61 -2.14 -15.17
N LYS A 431 10.30 -1.01 -15.38
CA LYS A 431 11.54 -0.73 -14.63
C LYS A 431 11.37 0.40 -13.60
N ILE A 432 11.01 1.62 -13.98
CA ILE A 432 10.84 2.74 -13.03
C ILE A 432 9.39 2.96 -12.57
N ARG A 433 9.21 3.26 -11.27
CA ARG A 433 7.93 3.36 -10.56
C ARG A 433 7.84 4.63 -9.71
N ALA A 434 6.62 5.11 -9.49
CA ALA A 434 6.29 6.27 -8.67
C ALA A 434 5.34 5.90 -7.53
N ARG A 435 5.53 6.53 -6.37
CA ARG A 435 4.68 6.40 -5.17
C ARG A 435 4.04 7.75 -4.83
N ARG A 436 2.83 7.74 -4.26
CA ARG A 436 2.15 8.90 -3.69
C ARG A 436 1.21 8.46 -2.58
N HIS A 437 1.32 9.17 -1.45
CA HIS A 437 0.55 9.01 -0.22
C HIS A 437 -0.07 10.37 0.08
#